data_AF-A0A7C5DFJ0-F1
#
_entry.id   AF-A0A7C5DFJ0-F1
#
_cell.length_a   1.000
_cell.length_b   1.000
_cell.length_c   1.000
_cell.angle_alpha   90.00
_cell.angle_beta   90.00
_cell.angle_gamma   90.00
#
_symmetry.space_group_name_H-M   'P 1'
#
loop_
_entity.id
_entity.type
_entity.pdbx_description
1 polymer ?
#
loop_
_entity_poly.entity_id
_entity_poly.type
_entity_poly.pdbx_seq_one_letter_code
_entity_poly.pdbx_strand_id
1 'polypeptide(L)'
;LDIEKRYQMNFLEIGSDKDHVHFLIKSVPIYRVTNIVTIIKSISAREVFRRCPQVKKQLWGGELWTDGYYASTVSKHGNEEVISKYVKEQGSEYQKIYSNYQLSLF
;
A
#
# COMPACT_ATOMS: atom_id res chain seq x y z
N LEU A 1 4.53 -7.41 -8.14
CA LEU A 1 3.18 -8.02 -8.16
C LEU A 1 2.43 -7.41 -9.33
N ASP A 2 1.79 -8.20 -10.17
CA ASP A 2 1.06 -7.69 -11.34
C ASP A 2 -0.32 -7.12 -10.97
N ILE A 3 -0.45 -6.46 -9.81
CA ILE A 3 -1.71 -5.83 -9.39
C ILE A 3 -2.06 -4.70 -10.37
N GLU A 4 -1.11 -3.82 -10.67
CA GLU A 4 -1.32 -2.69 -11.59
C GLU A 4 -1.66 -3.13 -13.02
N LYS A 5 -1.24 -4.34 -13.43
CA LYS A 5 -1.57 -4.89 -14.75
C LYS A 5 -3.01 -5.42 -14.83
N ARG A 6 -3.63 -5.73 -13.69
CA ARG A 6 -4.95 -6.36 -13.60
C ARG A 6 -6.05 -5.41 -13.14
N TYR A 7 -5.67 -4.34 -12.46
CA TYR A 7 -6.58 -3.37 -11.89
C TYR A 7 -6.14 -1.96 -12.28
N GLN A 8 -7.10 -1.08 -12.54
CA GLN A 8 -6.86 0.33 -12.90
C GLN A 8 -6.41 1.17 -11.68
N MET A 9 -5.27 0.78 -11.11
CA MET A 9 -4.60 1.44 -10.00
C MET A 9 -3.08 1.39 -10.21
N ASN A 10 -2.40 2.45 -9.82
CA ASN A 10 -0.95 2.58 -9.87
C ASN A 10 -0.42 2.89 -8.48
N PHE A 11 0.61 2.19 -8.06
CA PHE A 11 1.38 2.53 -6.88
C PHE A 11 2.35 3.65 -7.26
N LEU A 12 2.26 4.77 -6.57
CA LEU A 12 3.22 5.88 -6.70
C LEU A 12 4.33 5.75 -5.67
N GLU A 13 4.01 5.26 -4.47
CA GLU A 13 4.98 4.95 -3.42
C GLU A 13 4.48 3.79 -2.57
N ILE A 14 5.41 2.93 -2.14
CA ILE A 14 5.19 1.95 -1.09
C ILE A 14 6.31 2.10 -0.08
N GLY A 15 5.95 2.23 1.18
CA GLY A 15 6.91 2.16 2.27
C GLY A 15 6.37 1.36 3.43
N SER A 16 7.26 0.94 4.29
CA SER A 16 6.96 0.09 5.44
C SER A 16 7.55 0.71 6.69
N ASP A 17 6.86 0.50 7.80
CA ASP A 17 7.45 0.55 9.14
C ASP A 17 7.51 -0.90 9.68
N LYS A 18 7.79 -1.08 10.97
CA LYS A 18 7.94 -2.37 11.65
C LYS A 18 6.67 -3.22 11.60
N ASP A 19 5.49 -2.60 11.71
CA ASP A 19 4.22 -3.29 11.90
C ASP A 19 3.12 -2.89 10.91
N HIS A 20 3.39 -1.94 10.00
CA HIS A 20 2.42 -1.49 9.00
C HIS A 20 3.09 -1.05 7.69
N VAL A 21 2.28 -0.98 6.62
CA VAL A 21 2.73 -0.60 5.28
C VAL A 21 1.87 0.55 4.76
N HIS A 22 2.54 1.56 4.22
CA HIS A 22 1.94 2.73 3.57
C HIS A 22 1.91 2.53 2.06
N PHE A 23 0.75 2.79 1.47
CA PHE A 23 0.57 2.75 0.01
C PHE A 23 0.05 4.10 -0.47
N LEU A 24 0.84 4.79 -1.31
CA LEU A 24 0.36 5.92 -2.09
C LEU A 24 -0.10 5.42 -3.44
N ILE A 25 -1.41 5.54 -3.72
CA ILE A 25 -2.03 4.94 -4.88
C ILE A 25 -2.78 6.00 -5.69
N LYS A 26 -2.60 5.97 -7.01
CA LYS A 26 -3.46 6.64 -7.99
C LYS A 26 -4.44 5.61 -8.54
N SER A 27 -5.73 5.88 -8.50
CA SER A 27 -6.77 4.96 -8.99
C SER A 27 -7.85 5.71 -9.75
N VAL A 28 -8.64 4.99 -10.54
CA VAL A 28 -9.88 5.51 -11.12
C VAL A 28 -10.95 5.74 -10.04
N PRO A 29 -11.82 6.76 -10.21
CA PRO A 29 -12.81 7.15 -9.19
C PRO A 29 -13.95 6.13 -9.02
N ILE A 30 -14.13 5.20 -9.96
CA ILE A 30 -15.13 4.13 -9.85
C ILE A 30 -14.78 3.12 -8.76
N TYR A 31 -13.50 3.02 -8.37
CA TYR A 31 -13.09 2.16 -7.27
C TYR A 31 -13.35 2.84 -5.93
N ARG A 32 -14.16 2.17 -5.10
CA ARG A 32 -14.28 2.50 -3.69
C ARG A 32 -12.95 2.21 -3.00
N VAL A 33 -12.60 3.02 -2.00
CA VAL A 33 -11.39 2.82 -1.18
C VAL A 33 -11.33 1.41 -0.61
N THR A 34 -12.46 0.90 -0.11
CA THR A 34 -12.58 -0.48 0.40
C THR A 34 -12.16 -1.52 -0.65
N ASN A 35 -12.56 -1.36 -1.91
CA ASN A 35 -12.21 -2.30 -2.98
C ASN A 35 -10.69 -2.33 -3.21
N ILE A 36 -10.06 -1.15 -3.24
CA ILE A 36 -8.61 -1.01 -3.42
C ILE A 36 -7.88 -1.72 -2.28
N VAL A 37 -8.27 -1.43 -1.04
CA VAL A 37 -7.66 -2.02 0.16
C VAL A 37 -7.84 -3.54 0.19
N THR A 38 -9.03 -4.05 -0.12
CA THR A 38 -9.29 -5.50 -0.17
C THR A 38 -8.42 -6.19 -1.22
N ILE A 39 -8.28 -5.61 -2.41
CA ILE A 39 -7.43 -6.16 -3.48
C ILE A 39 -5.98 -6.24 -3.00
N ILE A 40 -5.46 -5.16 -2.41
CA ILE A 40 -4.06 -5.10 -1.95
C ILE A 40 -3.82 -6.09 -0.82
N LYS A 41 -4.62 -6.03 0.25
CA LYS A 41 -4.46 -6.90 1.43
C LYS A 41 -4.56 -8.38 1.06
N SER A 42 -5.56 -8.75 0.25
CA SER A 42 -5.77 -10.16 -0.13
C SER A 42 -4.65 -10.71 -1.01
N ILE A 43 -4.23 -9.97 -2.05
CA ILE A 43 -3.20 -10.44 -2.98
C ILE A 43 -1.82 -10.47 -2.30
N SER A 44 -1.50 -9.44 -1.50
CA SER A 44 -0.24 -9.40 -0.74
C SER A 44 -0.18 -10.51 0.29
N ALA A 45 -1.24 -10.74 1.07
CA ALA A 45 -1.28 -11.83 2.06
C ALA A 45 -1.08 -13.19 1.41
N ARG A 46 -1.79 -13.46 0.31
CA ARG A 46 -1.62 -14.70 -0.45
C ARG A 46 -0.18 -14.88 -0.92
N GLU A 47 0.44 -13.82 -1.45
CA GLU A 47 1.80 -13.92 -1.98
C GLU A 47 2.85 -14.07 -0.87
N VAL A 48 2.68 -13.38 0.26
CA VAL A 48 3.56 -13.53 1.43
C VAL A 48 3.48 -14.95 1.97
N PHE A 49 2.29 -15.52 2.17
CA PHE A 49 2.19 -16.90 2.64
C PHE A 49 2.69 -17.93 1.63
N ARG A 50 2.60 -17.63 0.33
CA ARG A 50 3.17 -18.49 -0.73
C ARG A 50 4.70 -18.48 -0.71
N ARG A 51 5.32 -17.31 -0.54
CA ARG A 51 6.79 -17.14 -0.56
C ARG A 51 7.45 -17.44 0.78
N CYS A 52 6.75 -17.15 1.87
CA CYS A 52 7.22 -17.29 3.24
C CYS A 52 6.22 -18.12 4.07
N PRO A 53 6.08 -19.44 3.82
CA PRO A 53 5.10 -20.27 4.51
C PRO A 53 5.25 -20.28 6.04
N GLN A 54 6.45 -20.01 6.56
CA GLN A 54 6.74 -19.88 7.98
C GLN A 54 5.94 -18.75 8.66
N VAL A 55 5.65 -17.67 7.93
CA VAL A 55 4.88 -16.52 8.45
C VAL A 55 3.45 -16.94 8.80
N LYS A 56 2.87 -17.87 8.03
CA LYS A 56 1.52 -18.40 8.31
C LYS A 56 1.42 -19.06 9.67
N LYS A 57 2.49 -19.73 10.11
CA LYS A 57 2.56 -20.38 11.43
C LYS A 57 2.71 -19.37 12.57
N GLN A 58 3.33 -18.23 12.31
CA GLN A 58 3.54 -17.17 13.30
C GLN A 58 2.32 -16.27 13.49
N LEU A 59 1.50 -16.10 12.44
CA LEU A 59 0.36 -15.17 12.44
C LEU A 59 -0.99 -15.89 12.54
N TRP A 60 -1.25 -16.52 13.70
CA TRP A 60 -2.58 -16.98 14.14
C TRP A 60 -3.38 -17.83 13.12
N GLY A 61 -2.68 -18.58 12.25
CA GLY A 61 -3.33 -19.43 11.24
C GLY A 61 -3.47 -18.82 9.85
N GLY A 62 -2.93 -17.61 9.62
CA GLY A 62 -2.81 -17.02 8.28
C GLY A 62 -3.51 -15.69 8.09
N GLU A 63 -3.59 -14.86 9.14
CA GLU A 63 -4.06 -13.48 9.01
C GLU A 63 -2.86 -12.54 8.99
N LEU A 64 -2.47 -12.08 7.80
CA LEU A 64 -1.30 -11.21 7.65
C LEU A 64 -1.59 -9.78 8.10
N TRP A 65 -2.78 -9.29 7.80
CA TRP A 65 -3.20 -7.92 8.04
C TRP A 65 -4.32 -7.90 9.06
N THR A 66 -4.32 -6.93 9.96
CA THR A 66 -5.48 -6.63 10.81
C THR A 66 -6.69 -6.29 9.95
N ASP A 67 -7.92 -6.43 10.47
CA ASP A 67 -9.15 -6.10 9.72
C ASP A 67 -9.22 -4.63 9.29
N GLY A 68 -8.65 -3.74 10.09
CA GLY A 68 -8.66 -2.30 9.86
C GLY A 68 -7.80 -1.82 8.69
N TYR A 69 -8.02 -0.56 8.32
CA TYR A 69 -7.12 0.23 7.48
C TYR A 69 -7.38 1.72 7.74
N TYR A 70 -6.38 2.54 7.46
CA TYR A 70 -6.52 4.00 7.39
C TYR A 70 -6.42 4.44 5.93
N ALA A 71 -7.25 5.40 5.54
CA ALA A 71 -7.20 6.00 4.21
C ALA A 71 -7.49 7.50 4.29
N SER A 72 -6.69 8.27 3.55
CA SER A 72 -6.88 9.71 3.37
C SER A 72 -6.61 10.06 1.90
N THR A 73 -7.28 11.11 1.43
CA THR A 73 -7.02 11.66 0.09
C THR A 73 -5.85 12.61 0.14
N VAL A 74 -4.91 12.49 -0.80
CA VAL A 74 -3.85 13.48 -1.02
C VAL A 74 -4.11 14.25 -2.31
N SER A 75 -3.73 15.51 -2.35
CA SER A 75 -3.83 16.34 -3.55
C SER A 75 -2.46 16.83 -3.98
N LYS A 76 -2.24 16.92 -5.30
CA LYS A 76 -1.00 17.42 -5.90
C LYS A 76 -0.65 18.86 -5.48
N HIS A 77 -1.65 19.66 -5.10
CA HIS A 77 -1.46 21.06 -4.72
C HIS A 77 -0.90 21.22 -3.29
N GLY A 78 -0.82 20.12 -2.52
CA GLY A 78 0.08 20.00 -1.38
C GLY A 78 1.28 19.17 -1.82
N ASN A 79 2.44 19.82 -1.99
CA ASN A 79 3.72 19.30 -2.49
C ASN A 79 4.05 17.82 -2.16
N GLU A 80 4.97 17.21 -2.92
CA GLU A 80 5.70 15.99 -2.50
C GLU A 80 6.18 16.06 -1.04
N GLU A 81 6.46 17.26 -0.53
CA GLU A 81 6.75 17.55 0.88
C GLU A 81 5.61 17.17 1.83
N VAL A 82 4.35 17.33 1.47
CA VAL A 82 3.19 16.92 2.29
C VAL A 82 3.08 15.40 2.33
N ILE A 83 3.29 14.74 1.18
CA ILE A 83 3.31 13.27 1.11
C ILE A 83 4.50 12.74 1.92
N SER A 84 5.69 13.30 1.71
CA SER A 84 6.93 12.96 2.42
C SER A 84 6.83 13.24 3.92
N LYS A 85 6.21 14.36 4.32
CA LYS A 85 5.99 14.73 5.72
C LYS A 85 4.95 13.84 6.38
N TYR A 86 3.81 13.60 5.74
CA TYR A 86 2.81 12.65 6.21
C TYR A 86 3.44 11.28 6.44
N VAL A 87 4.22 10.79 5.47
CA VAL A 87 4.94 9.53 5.56
C VAL A 87 5.98 9.52 6.69
N LYS A 88 6.77 10.59 6.84
CA LYS A 88 7.77 10.73 7.92
C LYS A 88 7.16 10.85 9.30
N GLU A 89 5.94 11.38 9.42
CA GLU A 89 5.26 11.60 10.71
C GLU A 89 4.54 10.33 11.21
N GLN A 90 4.32 9.34 10.35
CA GLN A 90 3.59 8.11 10.69
C GLN A 90 4.46 7.02 11.33
N GLY A 91 5.77 7.25 11.54
CA GLY A 91 6.67 6.21 12.03
C GLY A 91 8.09 6.69 12.34
N SER A 92 8.81 5.94 13.18
CA SER A 92 10.21 6.26 13.54
C SER A 92 11.23 5.60 12.60
N GLU A 93 10.85 4.55 11.87
CA GLU A 93 11.73 3.74 11.02
C GLU A 93 11.16 3.53 9.61
N TYR A 94 10.53 4.57 9.04
CA TYR A 94 9.97 4.49 7.70
C TYR A 94 11.03 4.10 6.64
N GLN A 95 10.78 2.99 5.96
CA GLN A 95 11.58 2.52 4.83
C GLN A 95 10.79 2.64 3.53
N LYS A 96 11.29 3.44 2.60
CA LYS A 96 10.74 3.52 1.25
C LYS A 96 11.19 2.32 0.43
N ILE A 97 10.26 1.46 0.06
CA ILE A 97 10.52 0.21 -0.69
C ILE A 97 10.37 0.42 -2.19
N TYR A 98 9.45 1.31 -2.59
CA TYR A 98 9.15 1.56 -3.99
C TYR A 98 8.73 3.01 -4.21
N SER A 99 9.15 3.60 -5.32
CA SER A 99 8.68 4.90 -5.78
C SER A 99 8.61 4.95 -7.30
N ASN A 100 7.48 5.44 -7.81
CA ASN A 100 7.26 5.68 -9.22
C ASN A 100 6.42 6.95 -9.39
N TYR A 101 7.11 8.09 -9.31
CA TYR A 101 6.53 9.41 -9.52
C TYR A 101 6.40 9.80 -11.00
N GLN A 102 6.60 8.85 -11.92
CA GLN A 102 6.42 9.12 -13.35
C GLN A 102 4.93 9.22 -13.67
N LEU A 103 4.42 10.45 -13.60
CA LEU A 103 3.07 10.81 -14.00
C LEU A 103 2.96 10.69 -15.52
N SER A 104 2.49 9.56 -16.04
CA SER A 104 1.85 9.57 -17.36
C SER A 104 0.56 10.39 -17.23
N LEU A 105 0.63 11.62 -17.76
CA LEU A 105 -0.50 12.48 -18.00
C LEU A 105 -1.14 12.03 -19.30
N PHE A 106 -1.94 10.96 -19.20
CA PHE A 106 -2.60 10.31 -20.32
C PHE A 106 -1.65 9.69 -21.36
#